data_AF-A0A382HAR5-F1
#
_entry.id   AF-A0A382HAR5-F1
#
_cell.length_a   1.000
_cell.length_b   1.000
_cell.length_c   1.000
_cell.angle_alpha   90.00
_cell.angle_beta   90.00
_cell.angle_gamma   90.00
#
_symmetry.space_group_name_H-M   'P 1'
#
loop_
_entity.id
_entity.type
_entity.pdbx_description
1 polymer ?
#
loop_
_entity_poly.entity_id
_entity_poly.type
_entity_poly.pdbx_seq_one_letter_code
_entity_poly.pdbx_strand_id
1 'polypeptide(L)' 'MAIKRLIPTPVNNYRESRKLEYPTLGDMVDALVKKEGGDSTDWDALVVRRAATKTKWPSDNSGPV' A
#
# COMPACT_ATOMS: atom_id res chain seq x y z
N MET A 1 -3.99 -33.70 19.37
CA MET A 1 -4.46 -32.68 18.41
C MET A 1 -3.25 -32.00 17.80
N ALA A 2 -2.98 -32.23 16.51
CA ALA A 2 -1.89 -31.55 15.81
C ALA A 2 -2.33 -30.12 15.47
N ILE A 3 -1.65 -29.13 16.03
CA ILE A 3 -1.80 -27.72 15.64
C ILE A 3 -1.24 -27.61 14.22
N LYS A 4 -2.13 -27.70 13.22
CA LYS A 4 -1.80 -27.34 11.84
C LYS A 4 -1.38 -25.87 11.87
N ARG A 5 -0.07 -25.61 11.83
CA ARG A 5 0.44 -24.29 11.48
C ARG A 5 -0.12 -23.99 10.09
N LEU A 6 -1.06 -23.06 10.03
CA LEU A 6 -1.57 -22.50 8.78
C LEU A 6 -0.40 -21.72 8.19
N ILE A 7 0.45 -22.39 7.41
CA ILE A 7 1.44 -21.69 6.58
C ILE A 7 0.59 -20.86 5.62
N PRO A 8 0.63 -19.52 5.66
CA PRO A 8 -0.11 -18.70 4.71
C PRO A 8 0.31 -19.18 3.33
N THR A 9 -0.65 -19.53 2.49
CA THR A 9 -0.37 -19.79 1.08
C THR A 9 0.45 -18.61 0.55
N PRO A 10 1.59 -18.86 -0.13
CA PRO A 10 2.35 -17.77 -0.70
C PRO A 10 1.37 -16.99 -1.58
N VAL A 11 1.16 -15.73 -1.21
CA VAL A 11 0.25 -14.84 -1.91
C VAL A 11 0.88 -14.65 -3.29
N ASN A 12 0.56 -15.54 -4.23
CA ASN A 12 1.18 -15.60 -5.55
C ASN A 12 0.96 -14.30 -6.36
N ASN A 13 0.10 -13.41 -5.83
CA ASN A 13 -0.22 -12.09 -6.36
C ASN A 13 0.22 -10.92 -5.46
N TYR A 14 1.10 -11.09 -4.47
CA TYR A 14 1.57 -10.00 -3.57
C TYR A 14 1.86 -8.69 -4.33
N ARG A 15 2.68 -8.79 -5.38
CA ARG A 15 3.12 -7.64 -6.17
C ARG A 15 1.96 -6.98 -6.91
N GLU A 16 1.01 -7.77 -7.37
CA GLU A 16 -0.17 -7.31 -8.11
C GLU A 16 -1.19 -6.68 -7.16
N SER A 17 -1.48 -7.28 -6.01
CA SER A 17 -2.33 -6.71 -4.96
C SER A 17 -1.78 -5.39 -4.44
N ARG A 18 -0.45 -5.31 -4.22
CA ARG A 18 0.21 -4.07 -3.82
C ARG A 18 0.09 -3.01 -4.90
N LYS A 19 0.33 -3.33 -6.17
CA LYS A 19 0.19 -2.38 -7.29
C LYS A 19 -1.24 -1.84 -7.43
N LEU A 20 -2.25 -2.70 -7.27
CA LEU A 20 -3.66 -2.32 -7.38
C LEU A 20 -4.09 -1.32 -6.30
N GLU A 21 -3.56 -1.45 -5.08
CA GLU A 21 -3.91 -0.57 -3.96
C GLU A 21 -2.98 0.65 -3.84
N TYR A 22 -1.79 0.61 -4.45
CA TYR A 22 -0.84 1.69 -4.37
C TYR A 22 -1.29 2.89 -5.22
N PRO A 23 -1.19 4.13 -4.71
CA PRO A 23 -1.36 5.31 -5.55
C PRO A 23 -0.47 5.27 -6.79
N THR A 24 -0.99 5.74 -7.92
CA THR A 24 -0.17 5.89 -9.11
C THR A 24 0.81 7.06 -8.93
N LEU A 25 1.87 7.07 -9.74
CA LEU A 25 2.82 8.19 -9.75
C LEU A 25 2.14 9.50 -10.18
N GLY A 26 1.18 9.44 -11.10
CA GLY A 26 0.37 10.60 -11.51
C GLY A 26 -0.42 11.19 -10.35
N ASP A 27 -1.17 10.35 -9.62
CA ASP A 27 -1.95 10.80 -8.45
C ASP A 27 -1.07 11.50 -7.41
N MET A 28 0.13 10.96 -7.17
CA MET A 28 1.09 11.51 -6.22
C MET A 28 1.64 12.88 -6.68
N VAL A 29 1.93 13.04 -7.97
CA VAL A 29 2.45 14.29 -8.54
C VAL A 29 1.35 15.36 -8.54
N ASP A 30 0.13 15.02 -8.96
CA ASP A 30 -0.99 15.96 -8.97
C ASP A 30 -1.30 16.46 -7.55
N ALA A 31 -1.34 15.57 -6.57
CA ALA A 31 -1.54 15.94 -5.18
C ALA A 31 -0.38 16.79 -4.61
N LEU A 32 0.86 16.52 -5.04
CA LEU A 32 2.02 17.33 -4.65
C LEU A 32 1.91 18.75 -5.22
N VAL A 33 1.54 18.90 -6.49
CA VAL A 33 1.37 20.21 -7.13
C VAL A 33 0.26 21.01 -6.44
N LYS A 34 -0.88 20.38 -6.11
CA LYS A 34 -1.96 21.03 -5.35
C LYS A 34 -1.50 21.48 -3.96
N LYS A 35 -0.71 20.65 -3.28
CA LYS A 35 -0.12 20.98 -1.98
C LYS A 35 0.79 22.21 -2.07
N GLU A 36 1.65 22.28 -3.07
CA GLU A 36 2.51 23.46 -3.29
C GLU A 36 1.67 24.72 -3.63
N GLY A 37 0.46 24.54 -4.18
CA GLY A 37 -0.54 25.59 -4.36
C GLY A 37 -1.36 25.95 -3.12
N GLY A 38 -1.13 25.29 -1.98
CA GLY A 38 -1.75 25.58 -0.69
C GLY A 38 -2.88 24.64 -0.25
N ASP A 39 -3.25 23.63 -1.06
CA ASP A 39 -4.25 22.61 -0.67
C ASP A 39 -3.60 21.24 -0.52
N SER A 40 -3.35 20.82 0.73
CA SER A 40 -2.67 19.57 1.06
C SER A 40 -3.61 18.37 1.24
N THR A 41 -4.93 18.55 1.10
CA THR A 41 -5.93 17.55 1.48
C THR A 41 -5.69 16.20 0.78
N ASP A 42 -5.50 16.24 -0.54
CA ASP A 42 -5.23 15.06 -1.36
C ASP A 42 -3.88 14.42 -1.02
N TRP A 43 -2.87 15.24 -0.77
CA TRP A 43 -1.52 14.76 -0.42
C TRP A 43 -1.54 13.98 0.89
N ASP A 44 -2.17 14.53 1.92
CA ASP A 44 -2.23 13.92 3.25
C ASP A 44 -2.99 12.59 3.19
N ALA A 45 -4.11 12.54 2.47
CA ALA A 45 -4.86 11.31 2.24
C ALA A 45 -4.04 10.23 1.50
N LEU A 46 -3.30 10.61 0.45
CA LEU A 46 -2.48 9.68 -0.31
C LEU A 46 -1.29 9.16 0.49
N VAL A 47 -0.67 9.98 1.32
CA VAL A 47 0.44 9.56 2.21
C VAL A 47 -0.05 8.50 3.21
N VAL A 48 -1.21 8.73 3.84
CA VAL A 48 -1.83 7.76 4.76
C VAL A 48 -2.17 6.46 4.03
N ARG A 49 -2.82 6.54 2.86
CA ARG A 49 -3.14 5.37 2.04
C ARG A 49 -1.89 4.57 1.68
N ARG A 50 -0.83 5.25 1.26
CA ARG A 50 0.46 4.64 0.91
C ARG A 50 1.12 3.94 2.10
N ALA A 51 1.04 4.52 3.30
CA ALA A 51 1.53 3.88 4.51
C ALA A 51 0.73 2.61 4.82
N ALA A 52 -0.60 2.69 4.79
CA ALA A 52 -1.48 1.55 5.01
C ALA A 52 -1.23 0.40 4.01
N THR A 53 -1.07 0.70 2.72
CA THR A 53 -0.75 -0.31 1.70
C THR A 53 0.61 -0.97 1.95
N LYS A 54 1.61 -0.23 2.46
CA LYS A 54 2.92 -0.80 2.80
C LYS A 54 2.87 -1.70 4.04
N THR A 55 2.04 -1.36 5.02
CA THR A 55 1.80 -2.21 6.19
C THR A 55 1.06 -3.47 5.75
N LYS A 56 -0.05 -3.33 5.03
CA LYS A 56 -0.86 -4.47 4.54
C LYS A 56 -0.10 -5.36 3.55
N TRP A 57 0.83 -4.80 2.78
CA TRP A 57 1.62 -5.52 1.79
C TRP A 57 3.12 -5.16 1.90
N PRO A 58 3.83 -5.71 2.91
CA PRO A 58 5.26 -5.47 3.15
C PRO A 58 6.15 -5.88 1.98
N SER A 59 7.20 -5.12 1.66
CA SER A 59 8.09 -5.39 0.49
C SER A 59 8.98 -6.61 0.61
N ASP A 60 9.09 -7.19 1.79
CA ASP A 60 9.86 -8.40 2.08
C ASP A 60 9.05 -9.70 1.82
N ASN A 61 7.87 -9.59 1.21
CA ASN A 61 6.96 -10.71 0.94
C ASN A 61 6.55 -11.51 2.19
N SER A 62 6.60 -10.90 3.38
CA SER A 62 6.17 -11.54 4.64
C SER A 62 4.66 -11.84 4.71
N GLY A 63 3.88 -11.43 3.70
CA GLY A 63 2.42 -11.55 3.66
C GLY A 63 1.73 -10.38 4.38
N PRO A 64 0.40 -10.30 4.33
CA PRO A 64 -0.33 -9.28 5.09
C PRO A 64 -0.16 -9.51 6.60
N VAL A 65 0.19 -8.44 7.33
CA VAL A 65 0.19 -8.37 8.80
C VAL A 65 -1.19 -8.04 9.36
#